data_AF-A0AAV8EEL6-F1
#
_entry.id   AF-A0AAV8EEL6-F1
#
_cell.length_a   1.000
_cell.length_b   1.000
_cell.length_c   1.000
_cell.angle_alpha   90.00
_cell.angle_beta   90.00
_cell.angle_gamma   90.00
#
_symmetry.space_group_name_H-M   'P 1'
#
loop_
_entity.id
_entity.type
_entity.pdbx_description
1 polymer ?
#
loop_
_entity_poly.entity_id
_entity_poly.type
_entity_poly.pdbx_seq_one_letter_code
_entity_poly.pdbx_strand_id
1 'polypeptide(L)'
;MVETDCKYIKIDDMKPLVFRGMLHFIYTDSLPGIEDLVSEETSDNNMSSNILYQDLLVAANRYELEGFKTLCEERLRRTISVDTVVSLLIVAGQHNWDYLKEECFEFIADRNNFEVVFRSEFDHLIRSYPSLMGELRQKVLSAN
;
A
#
# COMPACT_ATOMS: atom_id res chain seq x y z
N MET A 1 -29.99 4.86 -10.52
CA MET A 1 -28.84 4.73 -11.44
C MET A 1 -29.42 4.41 -12.80
N VAL A 2 -29.23 5.30 -13.79
CA VAL A 2 -29.66 5.03 -15.17
C VAL A 2 -28.49 4.35 -15.84
N GLU A 3 -28.58 3.04 -16.06
CA GLU A 3 -27.60 2.34 -16.88
C GLU A 3 -27.70 2.91 -18.29
N THR A 4 -26.74 3.75 -18.63
CA THR A 4 -26.60 4.30 -19.97
C THR A 4 -25.84 3.26 -20.77
N ASP A 5 -26.45 2.74 -21.83
CA ASP A 5 -25.88 1.73 -22.75
C ASP A 5 -24.66 2.30 -23.47
N CYS A 6 -23.54 2.37 -22.75
CA CYS A 6 -22.27 2.94 -23.19
C CYS A 6 -21.30 1.80 -23.49
N LYS A 7 -21.00 1.59 -24.78
CA LYS A 7 -20.06 0.56 -25.26
C LYS A 7 -18.61 0.78 -24.81
N TYR A 8 -18.28 1.97 -24.32
CA TYR A 8 -16.93 2.35 -23.91
C TYR A 8 -16.99 3.04 -22.55
N ILE A 9 -16.08 2.64 -21.66
CA ILE A 9 -15.87 3.25 -20.34
C ILE A 9 -14.48 3.86 -20.35
N LYS A 10 -14.40 5.16 -20.08
CA LYS A 10 -13.13 5.88 -19.97
C LYS A 10 -12.62 5.81 -18.53
N ILE A 11 -11.37 5.38 -18.36
CA ILE A 11 -10.69 5.26 -17.07
C ILE A 11 -9.44 6.13 -17.15
N ASP A 12 -9.42 7.26 -16.43
CA ASP A 12 -8.32 8.23 -16.41
C ASP A 12 -7.56 8.25 -15.06
N ASP A 13 -8.07 7.51 -14.08
CA ASP A 13 -7.68 7.57 -12.67
C ASP A 13 -6.61 6.57 -12.26
N MET A 14 -6.12 5.74 -13.17
CA MET A 14 -5.09 4.76 -12.87
C MET A 14 -4.13 4.55 -14.03
N LYS A 15 -2.90 4.14 -13.69
CA LYS A 15 -1.88 3.78 -14.68
C LYS A 15 -2.30 2.50 -15.43
N PRO A 16 -1.90 2.33 -16.70
CA PRO A 16 -2.21 1.13 -17.47
C PRO A 16 -1.79 -0.18 -16.78
N LEU A 17 -0.64 -0.18 -16.10
CA LEU A 17 -0.14 -1.33 -15.33
C LEU A 17 -1.06 -1.73 -14.17
N VAL A 18 -1.58 -0.73 -13.45
CA VAL A 18 -2.49 -0.91 -12.30
C VAL A 18 -3.82 -1.48 -12.81
N PHE A 19 -4.32 -0.93 -13.91
CA PHE A 19 -5.54 -1.42 -14.56
C PHE A 19 -5.40 -2.86 -15.04
N ARG A 20 -4.26 -3.20 -15.65
CA ARG A 20 -3.96 -4.59 -16.06
C ARG A 20 -3.97 -5.54 -14.86
N GLY A 21 -3.40 -5.14 -13.73
CA GLY A 21 -3.44 -5.92 -12.50
C GLY A 21 -4.84 -6.11 -11.94
N MET A 22 -5.65 -5.06 -11.94
CA MET A 22 -7.05 -5.10 -11.53
C MET A 22 -7.88 -6.02 -12.44
N LEU A 23 -7.73 -5.90 -13.76
CA LEU A 23 -8.41 -6.78 -14.71
C LEU A 23 -8.01 -8.24 -14.54
N HIS A 24 -6.71 -8.53 -14.32
CA HIS A 24 -6.27 -9.89 -14.07
C HIS A 24 -7.03 -10.48 -12.88
N PHE A 25 -7.05 -9.76 -11.75
CA PHE A 25 -7.82 -10.19 -10.58
C PHE A 25 -9.31 -10.40 -10.86
N ILE A 26 -9.98 -9.48 -11.56
CA ILE A 26 -11.41 -9.62 -11.89
C ILE A 26 -11.70 -10.91 -12.67
N TYR A 27 -10.77 -11.34 -13.53
CA TYR A 27 -10.96 -12.52 -14.38
C TYR A 27 -10.41 -13.82 -13.79
N THR A 28 -9.45 -13.76 -12.87
CA THR A 28 -8.74 -14.95 -12.35
C THR A 28 -8.83 -15.12 -10.84
N ASP A 29 -9.39 -14.14 -10.12
CA ASP A 29 -9.43 -14.07 -8.65
C ASP A 29 -8.03 -14.17 -8.01
N SER A 30 -6.98 -13.79 -8.75
CA SER A 30 -5.59 -13.86 -8.32
C SER A 30 -4.84 -12.56 -8.57
N LEU A 31 -3.85 -12.26 -7.72
CA LEU A 31 -2.89 -11.20 -8.02
C LEU A 31 -1.87 -11.70 -9.06
N PRO A 32 -1.65 -10.96 -10.15
CA PRO A 32 -0.58 -11.30 -11.08
C PRO A 32 0.79 -11.12 -10.42
N GLY A 33 1.79 -11.89 -10.87
CA GLY A 33 3.17 -11.63 -10.51
C GLY A 33 3.61 -10.26 -11.02
N ILE A 34 4.53 -9.60 -10.30
CA ILE A 34 5.10 -8.33 -10.77
C ILE A 34 5.83 -8.55 -12.10
N GLU A 35 6.50 -9.69 -12.25
CA GLU A 35 7.14 -10.12 -13.49
C GLU A 35 6.13 -10.26 -14.65
N ASP A 36 4.89 -10.67 -14.36
CA ASP A 36 3.82 -10.78 -15.37
C ASP A 36 3.23 -9.42 -15.77
N LEU A 37 3.26 -8.46 -14.85
CA LEU A 37 2.78 -7.10 -15.09
C LEU A 37 3.81 -6.23 -15.81
N VAL A 38 5.09 -6.40 -15.46
CA VAL A 38 6.23 -5.66 -16.00
C VAL A 38 6.87 -6.50 -17.12
N SER A 39 6.10 -6.77 -18.16
CA SER A 39 6.64 -7.32 -19.42
C SER A 39 7.61 -6.31 -20.06
N GLU A 40 8.59 -6.77 -20.85
CA GLU A 40 9.65 -5.96 -21.49
C GLU A 40 9.15 -4.70 -22.24
N GLU A 41 7.87 -4.67 -22.63
CA GLU A 41 7.24 -3.58 -23.38
C GLU A 41 6.84 -2.36 -22.51
N THR A 42 6.81 -2.49 -21.18
CA THR A 42 6.46 -1.38 -20.27
C THR A 42 7.74 -0.75 -19.74
N SER A 43 8.23 0.26 -20.47
CA SER A 43 9.50 1.00 -20.25
C SER A 43 9.76 1.61 -18.86
N ASP A 44 8.88 1.43 -17.87
CA ASP A 44 9.09 1.91 -16.49
C ASP A 44 9.73 0.82 -15.61
N ASN A 45 10.91 0.35 -16.01
CA ASN A 45 11.72 -0.65 -15.28
C ASN A 45 12.28 -0.14 -13.93
N ASN A 46 11.79 0.98 -13.42
CA ASN A 46 12.26 1.64 -12.19
C ASN A 46 11.18 1.71 -11.09
N MET A 47 9.99 1.18 -11.35
CA MET A 47 8.91 1.14 -10.36
C MET A 47 9.19 0.04 -9.33
N SER A 48 9.44 0.42 -8.08
CA SER A 48 9.59 -0.57 -7.02
C SER A 48 8.27 -1.34 -6.82
N SER A 49 8.37 -2.66 -6.63
CA SER A 49 7.27 -3.58 -6.33
C SER A 49 6.24 -3.02 -5.33
N ASN A 50 6.73 -2.34 -4.29
CA ASN A 50 5.89 -1.76 -3.25
C ASN A 50 4.99 -0.64 -3.79
N ILE A 51 5.50 0.22 -4.67
CA ILE A 51 4.74 1.34 -5.24
C ILE A 51 3.62 0.79 -6.15
N LEU A 52 3.89 -0.28 -6.89
CA LEU A 52 2.87 -0.94 -7.70
C LEU A 52 1.75 -1.53 -6.83
N TYR A 53 2.09 -2.24 -5.74
CA TYR A 53 1.07 -2.76 -4.82
C TYR A 53 0.30 -1.65 -4.09
N GLN A 54 0.95 -0.52 -3.78
CA GLN A 54 0.27 0.66 -3.24
C GLN A 54 -0.75 1.21 -4.25
N ASP A 55 -0.33 1.43 -5.50
CA ASP A 55 -1.24 1.92 -6.55
C ASP A 55 -2.39 0.93 -6.82
N LEU A 56 -2.12 -0.38 -6.78
CA LEU A 56 -3.13 -1.43 -6.88
C LEU A 56 -4.12 -1.40 -5.71
N LEU A 57 -3.65 -1.19 -4.49
CA LEU A 57 -4.50 -1.09 -3.31
C LEU A 57 -5.38 0.17 -3.34
N VAL A 58 -4.85 1.30 -3.85
CA VAL A 58 -5.65 2.51 -4.08
C VAL A 58 -6.77 2.22 -5.09
N ALA A 59 -6.48 1.52 -6.18
CA ALA A 59 -7.48 1.11 -7.16
C ALA A 59 -8.49 0.13 -6.54
N ALA A 60 -8.03 -0.87 -5.79
CA ALA A 60 -8.90 -1.83 -5.11
C ALA A 60 -9.92 -1.14 -4.20
N ASN A 61 -9.46 -0.18 -3.40
CA ASN A 61 -10.32 0.59 -2.49
C ASN A 61 -11.32 1.46 -3.24
N ARG A 62 -10.90 2.07 -4.37
CA ARG A 62 -11.77 2.92 -5.19
C ARG A 62 -12.88 2.16 -5.91
N TYR A 63 -12.60 0.94 -6.36
CA TYR A 63 -13.55 0.09 -7.08
C TYR A 63 -14.23 -0.95 -6.16
N GLU A 64 -14.06 -0.80 -4.84
CA GLU A 64 -14.69 -1.64 -3.80
C GLU A 64 -14.43 -3.15 -4.00
N LEU A 65 -13.23 -3.48 -4.46
CA LEU A 65 -12.79 -4.86 -4.69
C LEU A 65 -12.16 -5.44 -3.42
N GLU A 66 -12.99 -5.83 -2.45
CA GLU A 66 -12.53 -6.28 -1.12
C GLU A 66 -11.53 -7.46 -1.18
N GLY A 67 -11.79 -8.48 -2.03
CA GLY A 67 -10.84 -9.60 -2.20
C GLY A 67 -9.48 -9.15 -2.76
N PHE A 68 -9.50 -8.19 -3.68
CA PHE A 68 -8.28 -7.62 -4.26
C PHE A 68 -7.50 -6.81 -3.23
N LYS A 69 -8.23 -6.03 -2.42
CA LYS A 69 -7.70 -5.22 -1.33
C LYS A 69 -6.94 -6.09 -0.32
N THR A 70 -7.56 -7.16 0.18
CA THR A 70 -6.93 -8.08 1.15
C THR A 70 -5.65 -8.71 0.59
N LEU A 71 -5.66 -9.13 -0.68
CA LEU A 71 -4.47 -9.70 -1.32
C LEU A 71 -3.34 -8.67 -1.44
N CYS A 72 -3.65 -7.43 -1.83
CA CYS A 72 -2.66 -6.35 -1.91
C CYS A 72 -2.09 -6.00 -0.52
N GLU A 73 -2.94 -5.92 0.50
CA GLU A 73 -2.53 -5.69 1.89
C GLU A 73 -1.60 -6.80 2.40
N GLU A 74 -1.90 -8.07 2.10
CA GLU A 74 -1.03 -9.18 2.48
C GLU A 74 0.36 -9.09 1.81
N ARG A 75 0.40 -8.69 0.53
CA ARG A 75 1.68 -8.48 -0.17
C ARG A 75 2.47 -7.33 0.43
N LEU A 76 1.84 -6.20 0.72
CA LEU A 76 2.49 -5.06 1.36
C LEU A 76 2.96 -5.39 2.77
N ARG A 77 2.17 -6.13 3.56
CA ARG A 77 2.55 -6.61 4.90
C ARG A 77 3.86 -7.40 4.87
N ARG A 78 4.04 -8.29 3.89
CA ARG A 78 5.29 -9.08 3.74
C ARG A 78 6.52 -8.25 3.38
N THR A 79 6.32 -7.01 2.92
CA THR A 79 7.41 -6.09 2.56
C THR A 79 7.81 -5.18 3.71
N ILE A 80 7.12 -5.25 4.86
CA ILE A 80 7.45 -4.48 6.06
C ILE A 80 8.83 -4.90 6.57
N SER A 81 9.76 -3.97 6.52
CA SER A 81 11.11 -4.07 7.06
C SER A 81 11.49 -2.75 7.72
N VAL A 82 12.62 -2.72 8.42
CA VAL A 82 13.13 -1.51 9.07
C VAL A 82 13.28 -0.34 8.09
N ASP A 83 13.64 -0.63 6.83
CA ASP A 83 13.84 0.38 5.79
C ASP A 83 12.53 0.81 5.10
N THR A 84 11.51 -0.06 5.08
CA THR A 84 10.25 0.22 4.34
C THR A 84 9.10 0.65 5.25
N VAL A 85 9.17 0.35 6.55
CA VAL A 85 8.04 0.52 7.49
C VAL A 85 7.61 1.98 7.62
N VAL A 86 8.54 2.93 7.62
CA VAL A 86 8.21 4.37 7.72
C VAL A 86 7.50 4.84 6.46
N SER A 87 8.03 4.48 5.30
CA SER A 87 7.40 4.80 4.01
C SER A 87 6.00 4.18 3.90
N LEU A 88 5.83 2.91 4.27
CA LEU A 88 4.54 2.23 4.22
C LEU A 88 3.54 2.81 5.23
N LEU A 89 4.00 3.16 6.43
CA LEU A 89 3.17 3.79 7.46
C LEU A 89 2.63 5.15 7.00
N ILE A 90 3.46 5.96 6.32
CA ILE A 90 3.03 7.24 5.75
C ILE A 90 1.93 7.01 4.71
N VAL A 91 2.13 6.08 3.77
CA VAL A 91 1.16 5.79 2.71
C VAL A 91 -0.14 5.23 3.30
N ALA A 92 -0.03 4.31 4.27
CA ALA A 92 -1.19 3.75 4.97
C ALA A 92 -1.98 4.84 5.71
N GLY A 93 -1.28 5.79 6.36
CA GLY A 93 -1.89 6.94 7.01
C GLY A 93 -2.58 7.90 6.05
N GLN A 94 -2.02 8.12 4.85
CA GLN A 94 -2.60 8.99 3.82
C GLN A 94 -3.88 8.41 3.19
N HIS A 95 -3.92 7.09 2.99
CA HIS A 95 -5.03 6.39 2.34
C HIS A 95 -6.02 5.76 3.33
N ASN A 96 -5.85 5.98 4.63
CA ASN A 96 -6.67 5.38 5.70
C ASN A 96 -6.72 3.84 5.62
N TRP A 97 -5.58 3.20 5.35
CA TRP A 97 -5.45 1.75 5.36
C TRP A 97 -5.19 1.26 6.79
N ASP A 98 -6.24 1.20 7.59
CA ASP A 98 -6.15 0.94 9.03
C ASP A 98 -5.42 -0.39 9.34
N TYR A 99 -5.69 -1.45 8.58
CA TYR A 99 -5.02 -2.74 8.77
C TYR A 99 -3.49 -2.66 8.57
N LEU A 100 -3.03 -2.06 7.47
CA LEU A 100 -1.59 -1.87 7.22
C LEU A 100 -0.95 -0.94 8.24
N LYS A 101 -1.67 0.09 8.69
CA LYS A 101 -1.23 1.02 9.71
C LYS A 101 -0.99 0.31 11.05
N GLU A 102 -1.92 -0.56 11.46
CA GLU A 102 -1.77 -1.37 12.68
C GLU A 102 -0.59 -2.32 12.60
N GLU A 103 -0.42 -3.03 11.48
CA GLU A 103 0.72 -3.93 11.25
C GLU A 103 2.06 -3.17 11.30
N CYS A 104 2.14 -1.98 10.71
CA CYS A 104 3.32 -1.11 10.83
C CYS A 104 3.56 -0.68 12.28
N PHE A 105 2.52 -0.35 13.03
CA PHE A 105 2.66 0.02 14.45
C PHE A 105 3.14 -1.15 15.29
N GLU A 106 2.62 -2.36 15.09
CA GLU A 106 3.07 -3.56 15.78
C GLU A 106 4.54 -3.86 15.48
N PHE A 107 4.95 -3.74 14.21
CA PHE A 107 6.34 -3.94 13.80
C PHE A 107 7.31 -2.94 14.47
N ILE A 108 6.91 -1.67 14.59
CA ILE A 108 7.71 -0.62 15.23
C ILE A 108 7.69 -0.76 16.76
N ALA A 109 6.58 -1.24 17.34
CA ALA A 109 6.45 -1.44 18.78
C ALA A 109 7.35 -2.59 19.29
N ASP A 110 7.79 -3.49 18.42
CA ASP A 110 8.82 -4.47 18.78
C ASP A 110 10.13 -3.75 19.17
N ARG A 111 10.60 -4.03 20.38
CA ARG A 111 11.72 -3.37 21.05
C ARG A 111 13.02 -3.44 20.24
N ASN A 112 13.19 -4.49 19.43
CA ASN A 112 14.37 -4.66 18.58
C ASN A 112 14.35 -3.75 17.35
N ASN A 113 13.15 -3.39 16.85
CA ASN A 113 12.98 -2.58 15.64
C ASN A 113 12.87 -1.09 15.99
N PHE A 114 12.32 -0.76 17.16
CA PHE A 114 12.14 0.62 17.60
C PHE A 114 13.43 1.44 17.52
N GLU A 115 14.53 0.95 18.11
CA GLU A 115 15.82 1.66 18.14
C GLU A 115 16.43 1.88 16.74
N VAL A 116 16.19 0.95 15.81
CA VAL A 116 16.77 1.03 14.46
C VAL A 116 15.96 1.98 13.58
N VAL A 117 14.62 1.86 13.62
CA VAL A 117 13.71 2.73 12.88
C VAL A 117 13.79 4.18 13.38
N PHE A 118 14.02 4.39 14.69
CA PHE A 118 14.11 5.71 15.29
C PHE A 118 15.33 6.52 14.81
N ARG A 119 16.38 5.86 14.29
CA ARG A 119 17.64 6.52 13.90
C ARG A 119 17.67 7.04 12.46
N SER A 120 16.90 6.45 11.54
CA SER A 120 17.09 6.69 10.10
C SER A 120 16.06 7.64 9.48
N GLU A 121 14.75 7.40 9.70
CA GLU A 121 13.68 8.08 8.95
C GLU A 121 12.63 8.77 9.84
N PHE A 122 12.87 8.79 11.14
CA PHE A 122 11.92 9.25 12.14
C PHE A 122 11.75 10.78 12.18
N ASP A 123 12.81 11.53 11.90
CA ASP A 123 12.77 13.00 11.88
C ASP A 123 11.84 13.54 10.78
N HIS A 124 11.80 12.85 9.64
CA HIS A 124 10.89 13.20 8.55
C HIS A 124 9.44 12.88 8.92
N LEU A 125 9.20 11.73 9.58
CA LEU A 125 7.87 11.33 10.05
C LEU A 125 7.31 12.32 11.08
N ILE A 126 8.14 12.78 12.02
CA ILE A 126 7.78 13.78 13.04
C ILE A 126 7.41 15.12 12.41
N ARG A 127 8.17 15.57 11.41
CA ARG A 127 7.97 16.88 10.78
C ARG A 127 6.78 16.89 9.83
N SER A 128 6.63 15.84 9.03
CA SER A 128 5.63 15.79 7.96
C SER A 128 4.28 15.27 8.44
N TYR A 129 4.24 14.39 9.46
CA TYR A 129 3.01 13.74 9.93
C TYR A 129 2.93 13.68 11.48
N PRO A 130 2.78 14.83 12.17
CA PRO A 130 2.80 14.89 13.63
C PRO A 130 1.64 14.14 14.30
N SER A 131 0.48 14.05 13.63
CA SER A 131 -0.68 13.27 14.11
C SER A 131 -0.38 11.77 14.16
N LEU A 132 0.16 11.23 13.06
CA LEU A 132 0.54 9.82 12.92
C LEU A 132 1.59 9.42 13.96
N MET A 133 2.51 10.33 14.26
CA MET A 133 3.50 10.18 15.31
C MET A 133 2.89 10.17 16.72
N GLY A 134 1.86 10.96 16.97
CA GLY A 134 1.11 10.93 18.23
C GLY A 134 0.46 9.57 18.45
N GLU A 135 -0.15 9.01 17.41
CA GLU A 135 -0.76 7.67 17.47
C GLU A 135 0.26 6.55 17.68
N LEU A 136 1.38 6.58 16.95
CA LEU A 136 2.47 5.62 17.14
C LEU A 136 2.97 5.63 18.59
N ARG A 137 3.19 6.82 19.17
CA ARG A 137 3.61 6.97 20.57
C ARG A 137 2.60 6.37 21.53
N GLN A 138 1.30 6.62 21.33
CA GLN A 138 0.25 6.03 22.16
C GLN A 138 0.27 4.50 22.07
N LYS A 139 0.42 3.94 20.87
CA LYS A 139 0.48 2.49 20.67
C LYS A 139 1.70 1.85 21.34
N VAL A 140 2.88 2.45 21.19
CA VAL A 140 4.12 1.99 21.87
C VAL A 140 4.00 2.09 23.39
N LEU A 141 3.38 3.15 23.92
CA LEU A 141 3.12 3.30 25.36
C LEU A 141 2.10 2.28 25.88
N SER A 142 1.13 1.86 25.07
CA SER A 142 0.15 0.83 25.44
C SER A 142 0.67 -0.61 25.34
N ALA A 143 1.78 -0.81 24.63
CA ALA A 143 2.41 -2.13 24.43
C ALA A 143 3.50 -2.47 25.47
N ASN A 144 3.91 -1.50 26.30
CA ASN A 144 4.79 -1.68 27.47
C ASN A 144 3.99 -1.71 28.77
#